data_AF-A0A0S8HJN2-F1
#
_entry.id   AF-A0A0S8HJN2-F1
#
_cell.length_a   1.000
_cell.length_b   1.000
_cell.length_c   1.000
_cell.angle_alpha   90.00
_cell.angle_beta   90.00
_cell.angle_gamma   90.00
#
_symmetry.space_group_name_H-M   'P 1'
#
loop_
_entity.id
_entity.type
_entity.pdbx_description
1 polymer ?
#
loop_
_entity_poly.entity_id
_entity_poly.type
_entity_poly.pdbx_seq_one_letter_code
_entity_poly.pdbx_strand_id
1 'polypeptide(L)'
;MHQALKSMGWAVPEAEDEVRRAEAELAQSPAALPESLADAAAVFEARAGGPDEARVVSFPAEAASEDHLARAAREGGPIPSEIEERMRRDREAAERELEKDHDGQDVR
;
A
#
# COMPACT_ATOMS: atom_id res chain seq x y z
N MET A 1 19.65 26.26 2.93
CA MET A 1 19.30 24.95 2.33
C MET A 1 17.92 24.48 2.78
N HIS A 2 17.64 24.42 4.09
CA HIS A 2 16.31 24.06 4.64
C HIS A 2 15.12 24.83 4.03
N GLN A 3 15.23 26.17 3.92
CA GLN A 3 14.17 26.98 3.30
C GLN A 3 13.96 26.71 1.80
N ALA A 4 15.03 26.42 1.06
CA ALA A 4 14.93 26.09 -0.36
C ALA A 4 14.24 24.74 -0.60
N LEU A 5 14.46 23.78 0.31
CA LEU A 5 13.76 22.49 0.27
C LEU A 5 12.27 22.63 0.60
N LYS A 6 11.92 23.49 1.57
CA LYS A 6 10.51 23.82 1.87
C LYS A 6 9.81 24.50 0.69
N SER A 7 10.46 25.46 0.01
CA SER A 7 9.85 26.13 -1.16
C SER A 7 9.68 25.23 -2.38
N MET A 8 10.45 24.15 -2.51
CA MET A 8 10.30 23.15 -3.57
C MET A 8 9.29 22.04 -3.22
N GLY A 9 8.67 22.08 -2.03
CA GLY A 9 7.74 21.05 -1.57
C GLY A 9 8.42 19.74 -1.14
N TRP A 10 9.75 19.73 -0.94
CA TRP A 10 10.52 18.54 -0.55
C TRP A 10 10.64 18.35 0.97
N ALA A 11 10.20 19.34 1.74
CA ALA A 11 10.11 19.26 3.19
C ALA A 11 8.69 19.63 3.63
N VAL A 12 8.02 18.70 4.29
CA VAL A 12 6.64 18.87 4.78
C VAL A 12 6.67 19.70 6.07
N PRO A 13 5.79 20.71 6.24
CA PRO A 13 5.65 21.41 7.52
C PRO A 13 5.10 20.46 8.58
N GLU A 14 5.78 20.38 9.73
CA GLU A 14 5.43 19.44 10.82
C GLU A 14 4.73 20.14 11.99
N ALA A 15 5.02 21.42 12.22
CA ALA A 15 4.43 22.20 13.30
C ALA A 15 3.15 22.90 12.85
N GLU A 16 2.17 23.02 13.75
CA GLU A 16 0.84 23.56 13.46
C GLU A 16 0.88 24.99 12.88
N ASP A 17 1.73 25.85 13.42
CA ASP A 17 1.89 27.23 12.93
C ASP A 17 2.53 27.26 11.52
N GLU A 18 3.38 26.29 11.19
CA GLU A 18 3.96 26.17 9.85
C GLU A 18 2.92 25.73 8.83
N VAL A 19 2.04 24.80 9.21
CA VAL A 19 0.91 24.35 8.38
C VAL A 19 -0.03 25.52 8.11
N ARG A 20 -0.47 26.25 9.16
CA ARG A 20 -1.34 27.43 9.01
C ARG A 20 -0.74 28.48 8.07
N ARG A 21 0.57 28.72 8.13
CA ARG A 21 1.23 29.66 7.22
C ARG A 21 1.26 29.16 5.78
N ALA A 22 1.57 27.89 5.56
CA ALA A 22 1.60 27.28 4.24
C ALA A 22 0.20 27.27 3.58
N GLU A 23 -0.86 26.99 4.35
CA GLU A 23 -2.24 27.06 3.87
C GLU A 23 -2.65 28.50 3.49
N ALA A 24 -2.26 29.49 4.30
CA ALA A 24 -2.53 30.90 4.00
C ALA A 24 -1.80 31.39 2.75
N GLU A 25 -0.58 30.91 2.51
CA GLU A 25 0.18 31.19 1.28
C GLU A 25 -0.48 30.53 0.05
N LEU A 26 -0.91 29.27 0.16
CA LEU A 26 -1.59 28.55 -0.92
C LEU A 26 -2.94 29.18 -1.29
N ALA A 27 -3.69 29.67 -0.30
CA ALA A 27 -4.97 30.35 -0.53
C ALA A 27 -4.81 31.66 -1.32
N GLN A 28 -3.67 32.34 -1.18
CA GLN A 28 -3.38 33.58 -1.90
C GLN A 28 -2.83 33.34 -3.31
N SER A 29 -2.23 32.18 -3.55
CA SER A 29 -1.67 31.79 -4.85
C SER A 29 -2.05 30.34 -5.16
N PRO A 30 -3.30 30.08 -5.58
CA PRO A 30 -3.73 28.73 -5.93
C PRO A 30 -2.88 28.23 -7.11
N ALA A 31 -2.27 27.07 -6.92
CA ALA A 31 -1.52 26.41 -7.98
C ALA A 31 -2.46 26.04 -9.12
N ALA A 32 -2.06 26.37 -10.36
CA ALA A 32 -2.77 25.90 -11.55
C ALA A 32 -2.56 24.39 -11.66
N LEU A 33 -3.65 23.63 -11.52
CA LEU A 33 -3.62 22.20 -11.76
C LEU A 33 -3.51 21.94 -13.28
N PRO A 34 -2.72 20.93 -13.70
CA PRO A 34 -2.76 20.44 -15.08
C PRO A 34 -4.19 20.03 -15.47
N GLU A 35 -4.57 20.24 -16.73
CA GLU A 35 -5.91 19.87 -17.23
C GLU A 35 -6.24 18.39 -17.02
N SER A 36 -5.22 17.52 -17.02
CA SER A 36 -5.37 16.09 -16.72
C SER A 36 -5.83 15.77 -15.30
N LEU A 37 -5.76 16.74 -14.38
CA LEU A 37 -6.23 16.63 -13.00
C LEU A 37 -7.50 17.45 -12.74
N ALA A 38 -8.10 18.06 -13.79
CA ALA A 38 -9.32 18.85 -13.65
C ALA A 38 -10.56 17.98 -13.37
N ASP A 39 -10.54 16.71 -13.80
CA ASP A 39 -11.60 15.74 -13.56
C ASP A 39 -11.09 14.59 -12.70
N ALA A 40 -11.55 14.53 -11.45
CA ALA A 40 -11.20 13.48 -10.52
C ALA A 40 -11.67 12.09 -11.00
N ALA A 41 -12.83 11.99 -11.66
CA ALA A 41 -13.36 10.72 -12.14
C ALA A 41 -12.50 10.16 -13.27
N ALA A 42 -12.11 11.01 -14.22
CA ALA A 42 -11.24 10.63 -15.35
C ALA A 42 -9.88 10.06 -14.90
N VAL A 43 -9.32 10.55 -13.78
CA VAL A 43 -8.06 10.02 -13.21
C VAL A 43 -8.20 8.56 -12.75
N PHE A 44 -9.34 8.22 -12.15
CA PHE A 44 -9.59 6.86 -11.67
C PHE A 44 -10.06 5.92 -12.79
N GLU A 45 -10.82 6.43 -13.75
CA GLU A 45 -11.28 5.67 -14.92
C GLU A 45 -10.14 5.28 -15.86
N ALA A 46 -9.16 6.17 -16.06
CA ALA A 46 -7.93 5.88 -16.82
C ALA A 46 -7.14 4.70 -16.22
N ARG A 47 -7.32 4.44 -14.92
CA ARG A 47 -6.68 3.34 -14.18
C ARG A 47 -7.51 2.06 -14.17
N ALA A 48 -8.81 2.14 -14.47
CA ALA A 48 -9.73 1.01 -14.50
C ALA A 48 -9.77 0.28 -15.86
N GLY A 49 -9.12 0.81 -16.89
CA GLY A 49 -9.31 0.40 -18.29
C GLY A 49 -8.39 -0.69 -18.85
N GLY A 50 -7.50 -1.30 -18.06
CA GLY A 50 -6.66 -2.40 -18.52
C GLY A 50 -6.41 -3.40 -17.38
N PRO A 51 -6.09 -4.67 -17.68
CA PRO A 51 -5.48 -5.50 -16.66
C PRO A 51 -4.29 -4.71 -16.15
N ASP A 52 -4.30 -4.34 -14.86
CA ASP A 52 -3.10 -3.90 -14.17
C ASP A 52 -2.04 -4.93 -14.55
N GLU A 53 -1.09 -4.57 -15.42
CA GLU A 53 0.15 -5.32 -15.52
C GLU A 53 0.75 -5.15 -14.14
N ALA A 54 0.39 -6.05 -13.23
CA ALA A 54 0.90 -6.12 -11.89
C ALA A 54 2.41 -6.16 -12.09
N ARG A 55 3.06 -5.01 -11.85
CA ARG A 55 4.50 -4.95 -11.95
C ARG A 55 4.99 -5.92 -10.90
N VAL A 56 5.51 -7.04 -11.37
CA VAL A 56 6.12 -8.04 -10.49
C VAL A 56 7.36 -7.37 -9.93
N VAL A 57 7.21 -6.76 -8.76
CA VAL A 57 8.33 -6.22 -8.01
C VAL A 57 9.02 -7.42 -7.37
N SER A 58 10.06 -7.90 -8.03
CA SER A 58 10.99 -8.83 -7.41
C SER A 58 11.83 -8.06 -6.41
N PHE A 59 11.56 -8.27 -5.13
CA PHE A 59 12.51 -7.90 -4.09
C PHE A 59 13.68 -8.89 -4.17
N PRO A 60 14.93 -8.44 -4.13
CA PRO A 60 16.05 -9.35 -3.96
C PRO A 60 15.82 -10.12 -2.66
N ALA A 61 15.77 -11.45 -2.74
CA ALA A 61 15.76 -12.28 -1.55
C ALA A 61 17.07 -12.05 -0.81
N GLU A 62 17.05 -11.21 0.22
CA GLU A 62 18.24 -10.95 1.03
C GLU A 62 18.55 -12.22 1.83
N ALA A 63 19.81 -12.67 1.80
CA ALA A 63 20.27 -13.85 2.54
C ALA A 63 19.90 -13.80 4.04
N ALA A 64 19.80 -12.59 4.61
CA ALA A 64 19.34 -12.38 5.98
C ALA A 64 17.90 -12.87 6.22
N SER A 65 17.02 -12.74 5.23
CA SER A 65 15.64 -13.24 5.31
C SER A 65 15.60 -14.77 5.35
N GLU A 66 16.43 -15.44 4.56
CA GLU A 66 16.55 -16.90 4.57
C GLU A 66 17.09 -17.40 5.91
N ASP A 67 18.11 -16.75 6.46
CA ASP A 67 18.68 -17.07 7.77
C ASP A 67 17.67 -16.87 8.91
N HIS A 68 16.87 -15.80 8.87
CA HIS A 68 15.83 -15.53 9.86
C HIS A 68 14.70 -16.55 9.79
N LEU A 69 14.26 -16.94 8.59
CA LEU A 69 13.26 -17.98 8.40
C LEU A 69 13.78 -19.36 8.85
N ALA A 70 15.02 -19.69 8.51
CA ALA A 70 15.67 -20.92 8.95
C ALA A 70 15.82 -20.98 10.48
N ARG A 71 16.16 -19.84 11.11
CA ARG A 71 16.22 -19.74 12.57
C ARG A 71 14.83 -19.91 13.19
N ALA A 72 13.81 -19.22 12.67
CA ALA A 72 12.44 -19.36 13.15
C ALA A 72 11.91 -20.80 13.03
N ALA A 73 12.28 -21.52 11.98
CA ALA A 73 11.91 -22.93 11.82
C ALA A 73 12.65 -23.87 12.80
N ARG A 74 13.88 -23.54 13.20
CA ARG A 74 14.70 -24.36 14.12
C ARG A 74 14.44 -24.06 15.59
N GLU A 75 14.30 -22.79 15.92
CA GLU A 75 14.16 -22.25 17.28
C GLU A 75 12.70 -21.92 17.62
N GLY A 76 11.76 -22.11 16.69
CA GLY A 76 10.34 -21.90 16.90
C GLY A 76 9.80 -22.71 18.08
N GLY A 77 9.21 -22.01 19.04
CA GLY A 77 8.55 -22.63 20.20
C GLY A 77 7.18 -23.22 19.84
N PRO A 78 6.58 -24.00 20.75
CA PRO A 78 5.24 -24.54 20.55
C PRO A 78 4.22 -23.41 20.41
N ILE A 79 3.37 -23.50 19.39
CA ILE A 79 2.25 -22.57 19.17
C ILE A 79 1.19 -22.87 20.24
N PRO A 80 0.71 -21.86 21.01
CA PRO A 80 -0.42 -22.06 21.92
C PRO A 80 -1.66 -22.56 21.17
N SER A 81 -2.40 -23.50 21.77
CA SER A 81 -3.56 -24.15 21.12
C SER A 81 -4.61 -23.16 20.60
N GLU A 82 -4.84 -22.06 21.32
CA GLU A 82 -5.75 -20.98 20.88
C GLU A 82 -5.32 -20.33 19.54
N ILE A 83 -4.01 -20.22 19.30
CA ILE A 83 -3.46 -19.63 18.08
C ILE A 83 -3.52 -20.66 16.95
N GLU A 84 -3.24 -21.93 17.24
CA GLU A 84 -3.37 -23.01 16.26
C GLU A 84 -4.80 -23.13 15.73
N GLU A 85 -5.80 -23.05 16.62
CA GLU A 85 -7.21 -23.08 16.23
C GLU A 85 -7.64 -21.85 15.42
N ARG A 86 -7.05 -20.68 15.69
CA ARG A 86 -7.27 -19.48 14.87
C ARG A 86 -6.66 -19.66 13.48
N MET A 87 -5.41 -20.09 13.40
CA MET A 87 -4.72 -20.35 12.13
C MET A 87 -5.46 -21.39 11.27
N ARG A 88 -6.02 -22.44 11.90
CA ARG A 88 -6.83 -23.44 11.19
C ARG A 88 -8.10 -22.82 10.59
N ARG A 89 -8.85 -22.03 11.37
CA ARG A 89 -10.07 -21.35 10.90
C ARG A 89 -9.78 -20.38 9.76
N ASP A 90 -8.70 -19.61 9.87
CA ASP A 90 -8.29 -18.65 8.84
C ASP A 90 -7.95 -19.38 7.52
N ARG A 91 -7.26 -20.53 7.60
CA ARG A 91 -6.97 -21.37 6.44
C ARG A 91 -8.23 -21.91 5.79
N GLU A 92 -9.13 -22.50 6.57
CA GLU A 92 -10.41 -23.02 6.07
C GLU A 92 -11.30 -21.94 5.46
N ALA A 93 -11.21 -20.69 5.93
CA ALA A 93 -11.92 -19.56 5.37
C ALA A 93 -11.32 -19.15 4.02
N ALA A 94 -9.99 -19.01 3.95
CA ALA A 94 -9.28 -18.64 2.73
C ALA A 94 -9.46 -19.68 1.60
N GLU A 95 -9.40 -20.98 1.93
CA GLU A 95 -9.64 -22.06 0.96
C GLU A 95 -11.08 -22.01 0.41
N ARG A 96 -12.07 -21.72 1.26
CA ARG A 96 -13.46 -21.56 0.83
C ARG A 96 -13.71 -20.31 -0.02
N GLU A 97 -12.97 -19.23 0.21
CA GLU A 97 -13.03 -18.03 -0.64
C GLU A 97 -12.43 -18.33 -2.02
N LEU A 98 -11.28 -18.99 -2.06
CA LEU A 98 -10.64 -19.41 -3.32
C LEU A 98 -11.52 -20.38 -4.14
N GLU A 99 -12.20 -21.33 -3.50
CA GLU A 99 -13.12 -22.27 -4.16
C GLU A 99 -14.34 -21.55 -4.75
N LYS A 100 -14.93 -20.59 -4.02
CA LYS A 100 -16.05 -19.76 -4.53
C LYS A 100 -15.63 -18.89 -5.71
N ASP A 101 -14.43 -18.35 -5.68
CA ASP A 101 -13.89 -17.53 -6.77
C ASP A 101 -13.58 -18.38 -8.02
N HIS A 102 -13.20 -19.66 -7.83
CA HIS A 102 -12.95 -20.60 -8.92
C HIS A 102 -14.26 -21.13 -9.55
N ASP A 103 -15.27 -21.47 -8.74
CA ASP A 103 -16.57 -21.96 -9.23
C ASP A 103 -17.48 -20.86 -9.80
N GLY A 104 -17.19 -19.59 -9.48
CA GLY A 104 -17.91 -18.42 -10.00
C GLY A 104 -17.48 -17.97 -11.41
N GLN A 105 -16.42 -18.54 -11.98
CA GLN A 105 -15.88 -18.14 -13.30
C GLN A 105 -16.35 -18.99 -14.47
N ASP A 106 -17.16 -20.04 -14.25
CA ASP A 106 -17.59 -20.98 -15.31
C ASP A 106 -18.99 -20.67 -15.87
N VAL A 107 -19.27 -19.39 -16.14
CA VAL A 107 -20.47 -18.98 -16.90
C VAL A 107 -20.09 -18.00 -18.01
N ARG A 108 -19.69 -18.55 -19.16
CA ARG A 108 -19.94 -17.96 -20.48
C ARG A 108 -20.28 -19.02 -21.50
#